data_AF-A0A939U4B6-F1
#
_entry.id   AF-A0A939U4B6-F1
#
_cell.length_a   1.000
_cell.length_b   1.000
_cell.length_c   1.000
_cell.angle_alpha   90.00
_cell.angle_beta   90.00
_cell.angle_gamma   90.00
#
_symmetry.space_group_name_H-M   'P 1'
#
loop_
_entity.id
_entity.type
_entity.pdbx_description
1 polymer ?
#
loop_
_entity_poly.entity_id
_entity_poly.type
_entity_poly.pdbx_seq_one_letter_code
_entity_poly.pdbx_strand_id
1 'polypeptide(L)'
;MKLRLSVKEKNREYVSSELTAHGIEISEDAEYSVTESPGGNYLTVKDSKGDKVRIACTDIVYIESYGRNVDVHTTEASYRTQERIYQLEEFLDKSRFTRVSNSVIVQKKHIKKIRPSLSMKFIITMSEGTVIDVTRSYYSSFRSFLGI
;
A
#
# COMPACT_ATOMS: atom_id res chain seq x y z
N MET A 1 -13.72 16.15 -12.81
CA MET A 1 -13.11 15.19 -11.88
C MET A 1 -11.62 15.47 -11.80
N LYS A 2 -10.97 15.32 -10.65
CA LYS A 2 -9.52 15.51 -10.52
C LYS A 2 -8.82 14.16 -10.34
N LEU A 3 -7.73 13.91 -11.05
CA LEU A 3 -6.93 12.68 -10.94
C LEU A 3 -5.44 12.99 -10.78
N ARG A 4 -4.73 12.15 -10.03
CA ARG A 4 -3.26 12.15 -9.99
C ARG A 4 -2.71 11.16 -11.00
N LEU A 5 -1.68 11.56 -11.74
CA LEU A 5 -1.05 10.74 -12.76
C LEU A 5 0.26 10.08 -12.28
N SER A 6 0.28 8.75 -12.21
CA SER A 6 1.45 7.91 -11.94
C SER A 6 1.75 6.98 -13.13
N VAL A 7 2.19 7.55 -14.24
CA VAL A 7 2.58 6.80 -15.46
C VAL A 7 4.06 6.98 -15.77
N LYS A 8 4.64 6.11 -16.63
CA LYS A 8 6.02 6.31 -17.09
C LYS A 8 6.13 7.63 -17.83
N GLU A 9 7.30 8.27 -17.71
CA GLU A 9 7.56 9.59 -18.30
C GLU A 9 7.29 9.63 -19.80
N LYS A 10 7.69 8.58 -20.53
CA LYS A 10 7.42 8.40 -21.96
C LYS A 10 5.92 8.43 -22.34
N ASN A 11 5.03 8.12 -21.40
CA ASN A 11 3.59 8.05 -21.61
C ASN A 11 2.85 9.24 -20.98
N ARG A 12 3.55 10.08 -20.18
CA ARG A 12 2.92 11.08 -19.31
C ARG A 12 2.17 12.14 -20.11
N GLU A 13 2.77 12.65 -21.16
CA GLU A 13 2.19 13.71 -22.00
C GLU A 13 0.93 13.23 -22.73
N TYR A 14 1.00 12.06 -23.37
CA TYR A 14 -0.16 11.44 -24.04
C TYR A 14 -1.32 11.22 -23.07
N VAL A 15 -1.07 10.56 -21.94
CA VAL A 15 -2.14 10.24 -20.98
C VAL A 15 -2.72 11.51 -20.34
N SER A 16 -1.88 12.51 -20.04
CA SER A 16 -2.36 13.80 -19.52
C SER A 16 -3.25 14.51 -20.54
N SER A 17 -2.84 14.56 -21.81
CA SER A 17 -3.62 15.19 -22.88
C SER A 17 -4.96 14.51 -23.09
N GLU A 18 -4.97 13.18 -23.14
CA GLU A 18 -6.19 12.38 -23.32
C GLU A 18 -7.20 12.60 -22.19
N LEU A 19 -6.72 12.58 -20.93
CA LEU A 19 -7.58 12.79 -19.76
C LEU A 19 -8.13 14.23 -19.72
N THR A 20 -7.29 15.22 -20.01
CA THR A 20 -7.74 16.62 -20.07
C THR A 20 -8.74 16.86 -21.21
N ALA A 21 -8.57 16.21 -22.37
CA ALA A 21 -9.54 16.25 -23.46
C ALA A 21 -10.92 15.72 -23.06
N HIS A 22 -10.96 14.79 -22.10
CA HIS A 22 -12.19 14.24 -21.51
C HIS A 22 -12.67 15.00 -20.26
N GLY A 23 -12.15 16.21 -19.99
CA GLY A 23 -12.58 17.05 -18.88
C GLY A 23 -12.09 16.61 -17.50
N ILE A 24 -11.02 15.81 -17.45
CA ILE A 24 -10.37 15.39 -16.22
C ILE A 24 -9.16 16.30 -15.95
N GLU A 25 -9.17 16.94 -14.79
CA GLU A 25 -8.09 17.80 -14.34
C GLU A 25 -6.99 16.95 -13.68
N ILE A 26 -5.74 17.17 -14.06
CA ILE A 26 -4.61 16.48 -13.44
C ILE A 26 -4.09 17.30 -12.27
N SER A 27 -4.08 16.70 -11.08
CA SER A 27 -3.58 17.36 -9.87
C SER A 27 -2.84 16.38 -8.96
N GLU A 28 -1.77 16.85 -8.30
CA GLU A 28 -1.02 16.03 -7.32
C GLU A 28 -1.80 15.75 -6.03
N ASP A 29 -2.79 16.58 -5.71
CA ASP A 29 -3.63 16.49 -4.50
C ASP A 29 -4.97 15.76 -4.72
N ALA A 30 -5.17 15.17 -5.89
CA ALA A 30 -6.41 14.47 -6.23
C ALA A 30 -6.62 13.20 -5.39
N GLU A 31 -7.88 12.93 -5.03
CA GLU A 31 -8.28 11.75 -4.24
C GLU A 31 -8.15 10.42 -5.02
N TYR A 32 -8.18 10.47 -6.35
CA TYR A 32 -8.08 9.29 -7.20
C TYR A 32 -6.81 9.37 -8.05
N SER A 33 -6.15 8.24 -8.26
CA SER A 33 -4.94 8.16 -9.08
C SER A 33 -5.10 7.18 -10.24
N VAL A 34 -4.44 7.48 -11.36
CA VAL A 34 -4.35 6.60 -12.52
C VAL A 34 -2.90 6.17 -12.69
N THR A 35 -2.69 4.86 -12.75
CA THR A 35 -1.39 4.24 -12.99
C THR A 35 -1.44 3.35 -14.22
N GLU A 36 -0.37 3.33 -15.01
CA GLU A 36 -0.25 2.47 -16.20
C GLU A 36 0.00 0.99 -15.85
N SER A 37 0.33 0.72 -14.59
CA SER A 37 0.55 -0.64 -14.09
C SER A 37 0.07 -0.68 -12.63
N PRO A 38 -1.02 -1.39 -12.35
CA PRO A 38 -1.38 -1.77 -10.98
C PRO A 38 -0.22 -2.60 -10.41
N GLY A 39 0.27 -2.27 -9.23
CA GLY A 39 1.43 -2.93 -8.61
C GLY A 39 2.76 -2.23 -8.85
N GLY A 40 2.79 -0.90 -8.76
CA GLY A 40 4.01 -0.11 -8.99
C GLY A 40 5.23 -0.69 -8.27
N ASN A 41 6.37 -0.76 -8.95
CA ASN A 41 7.60 -1.33 -8.38
C ASN A 41 8.18 -0.48 -7.25
N TYR A 42 7.82 0.80 -7.21
CA TYR A 42 8.30 1.75 -6.22
C TYR A 42 7.14 2.57 -5.67
N LEU A 43 7.22 2.88 -4.38
CA LEU A 43 6.35 3.84 -3.70
C LEU A 43 7.15 5.09 -3.35
N THR A 44 6.60 6.27 -3.67
CA THR A 44 7.18 7.55 -3.23
C THR A 44 6.67 7.88 -1.84
N VAL A 45 7.58 8.08 -0.90
CA VAL A 45 7.31 8.34 0.52
C VAL A 45 8.17 9.50 1.01
N LYS A 46 7.96 9.96 2.24
CA LYS A 46 8.79 10.94 2.95
C LYS A 46 9.56 10.27 4.07
N ASP A 47 10.85 10.53 4.17
CA ASP A 47 11.67 10.07 5.30
C ASP A 47 11.44 10.92 6.57
N SER A 48 12.23 10.67 7.61
CA SER A 48 12.15 11.39 8.88
C SER A 48 12.54 12.87 8.79
N LYS A 49 13.26 13.28 7.73
CA LYS A 49 13.62 14.67 7.44
C LYS A 49 12.57 15.38 6.58
N GLY A 50 11.64 14.62 6.01
CA GLY A 50 10.58 15.11 5.13
C GLY A 50 10.95 15.09 3.65
N ASP A 51 12.12 14.54 3.31
CA ASP A 51 12.61 14.43 1.94
C ASP A 51 11.85 13.34 1.18
N LYS A 52 11.51 13.60 -0.08
CA LYS A 52 10.84 12.61 -0.94
C LYS A 52 11.85 11.53 -1.33
N VAL A 53 11.55 10.29 -0.99
CA VAL A 53 12.35 9.11 -1.33
C VAL A 53 11.50 8.06 -2.05
N ARG A 54 12.14 7.24 -2.88
CA ARG A 54 11.48 6.12 -3.57
C ARG A 54 11.94 4.82 -2.93
N ILE A 55 11.00 4.08 -2.36
CA ILE A 55 11.27 2.74 -1.81
C ILE A 55 10.77 1.69 -2.79
N ALA A 56 11.51 0.60 -2.98
CA ALA A 56 10.99 -0.52 -3.75
C ALA A 56 9.83 -1.14 -2.96
N CYS A 57 8.72 -1.45 -3.63
CA CYS A 57 7.60 -2.11 -2.98
C CYS A 57 8.01 -3.48 -2.43
N THR A 58 9.06 -4.10 -2.96
CA THR A 58 9.63 -5.30 -2.36
C THR A 58 10.19 -5.05 -0.97
N ASP A 59 10.59 -3.86 -0.59
CA ASP A 59 11.25 -3.63 0.71
C ASP A 59 10.25 -3.28 1.82
N ILE A 60 8.98 -3.11 1.45
CA ILE A 60 7.87 -2.84 2.36
C ILE A 60 7.50 -4.11 3.11
N VAL A 61 7.64 -4.08 4.44
CA VAL A 61 7.22 -5.13 5.36
C VAL A 61 5.72 -5.06 5.60
N TYR A 62 5.24 -3.90 6.04
CA TYR A 62 3.83 -3.60 6.26
C TYR A 62 3.58 -2.10 6.14
N ILE A 63 2.30 -1.73 6.07
CA ILE A 63 1.83 -0.36 6.04
C ILE A 63 0.76 -0.24 7.11
N GLU A 64 0.83 0.81 7.92
CA GLU A 64 -0.19 1.09 8.92
C GLU A 64 -0.72 2.52 8.81
N SER A 65 -2.00 2.69 9.15
CA SER A 65 -2.62 4.01 9.23
C SER A 65 -2.98 4.36 10.67
N TYR A 66 -2.53 5.53 11.13
CA TYR A 66 -2.91 6.09 12.41
C TYR A 66 -3.51 7.49 12.22
N GLY A 67 -4.82 7.62 12.46
CA GLY A 67 -5.56 8.84 12.22
C GLY A 67 -5.51 9.25 10.74
N ARG A 68 -4.85 10.40 10.46
CA ARG A 68 -4.67 10.91 9.09
C ARG A 68 -3.35 10.49 8.45
N ASN A 69 -2.45 9.89 9.21
CA ASN A 69 -1.13 9.51 8.73
C ASN A 69 -1.15 8.06 8.28
N VAL A 70 -0.36 7.78 7.24
CA VAL A 70 -0.09 6.43 6.78
C VAL A 70 1.42 6.26 6.75
N ASP A 71 1.89 5.31 7.55
CA ASP A 71 3.31 5.02 7.72
C ASP A 71 3.61 3.69 7.01
N VAL A 72 4.71 3.68 6.27
CA VAL A 72 5.20 2.56 5.47
C VAL A 72 6.47 2.04 6.12
N HIS A 73 6.44 0.78 6.54
CA HIS A 73 7.50 0.17 7.32
C HIS A 73 8.34 -0.75 6.44
N THR A 74 9.64 -0.53 6.47
CA THR A 74 10.65 -1.43 5.92
C THR A 74 11.38 -2.11 7.07
N THR A 75 12.35 -2.99 6.78
CA THR A 75 13.21 -3.56 7.83
C THR A 75 14.19 -2.56 8.42
N GLU A 76 14.44 -1.43 7.74
CA GLU A 76 15.47 -0.46 8.13
C GLU A 76 14.87 0.80 8.77
N ALA A 77 13.75 1.27 8.23
CA ALA A 77 13.13 2.52 8.64
C ALA A 77 11.62 2.56 8.35
N SER A 78 10.98 3.57 8.93
CA SER A 78 9.59 3.93 8.66
C SER A 78 9.52 5.24 7.88
N TYR A 79 8.58 5.32 6.96
CA TYR A 79 8.38 6.47 6.08
C TYR A 79 6.92 6.90 6.09
N ARG A 80 6.63 8.16 5.76
CA ARG A 80 5.25 8.64 5.65
C ARG A 80 4.83 8.77 4.20
N THR A 81 3.62 8.32 3.88
CA THR A 81 3.02 8.56 2.56
C THR A 81 1.86 9.55 2.65
N GLN A 82 1.60 10.25 1.55
CA GLN A 82 0.39 11.07 1.39
C GLN A 82 -0.81 10.24 0.92
N GLU A 83 -0.57 9.01 0.43
CA GLU A 83 -1.65 8.09 0.08
C GLU A 83 -2.42 7.65 1.31
N ARG A 84 -3.73 7.51 1.16
CA ARG A 84 -4.59 6.80 2.07
C ARG A 84 -4.37 5.29 1.93
N ILE A 85 -4.62 4.56 3.01
CA ILE A 85 -4.41 3.11 3.03
C ILE A 85 -5.25 2.37 1.97
N TYR A 86 -6.47 2.84 1.65
CA TYR A 86 -7.29 2.24 0.59
C TYR A 86 -6.68 2.47 -0.81
N GLN A 87 -6.07 3.63 -1.06
CA GLN A 87 -5.37 3.90 -2.31
C GLN A 87 -4.15 2.98 -2.44
N LEU A 88 -3.43 2.74 -1.34
CA LEU A 88 -2.30 1.80 -1.31
C LEU A 88 -2.75 0.36 -1.55
N GLU A 89 -3.89 -0.06 -0.99
CA GLU A 89 -4.46 -1.39 -1.25
C GLU A 89 -4.78 -1.63 -2.74
N GLU A 90 -5.23 -0.59 -3.44
CA GLU A 90 -5.48 -0.64 -4.89
C GLU A 90 -4.19 -0.57 -5.71
N PHE A 91 -3.22 0.24 -5.26
CA PHE A 91 -1.95 0.45 -5.94
C PHE A 91 -1.00 -0.75 -5.84
N LEU A 92 -0.98 -1.44 -4.70
CA LEU A 92 -0.06 -2.53 -4.43
C LEU A 92 -0.47 -3.83 -5.13
N ASP A 93 0.53 -4.66 -5.44
CA ASP A 93 0.31 -5.95 -6.06
C ASP A 93 -0.41 -6.91 -5.09
N LYS A 94 -1.66 -7.24 -5.43
CA LYS A 94 -2.57 -8.09 -4.63
C LYS A 94 -2.09 -9.54 -4.46
N SER A 95 -1.09 -9.98 -5.22
CA SER A 95 -0.45 -11.29 -5.00
C SER A 95 0.61 -11.23 -3.88
N ARG A 96 1.16 -10.03 -3.62
CA ARG A 96 2.22 -9.78 -2.63
C ARG A 96 1.70 -9.14 -1.37
N PHE A 97 0.64 -8.34 -1.44
CA PHE A 97 0.10 -7.58 -0.34
C PHE A 97 -1.36 -7.95 -0.04
N THR A 98 -1.71 -7.96 1.24
CA THR A 98 -3.09 -8.15 1.68
C THR A 98 -3.40 -7.23 2.84
N ARG A 99 -4.62 -6.69 2.85
CA ARG A 99 -5.14 -5.97 4.01
C ARG A 99 -5.59 -6.97 5.08
N VAL A 100 -5.24 -6.70 6.33
CA VAL A 100 -5.50 -7.58 7.49
C VAL A 100 -6.31 -6.90 8.60
N SER A 101 -6.49 -5.58 8.50
CA SER A 101 -7.36 -4.80 9.35
C SER A 101 -7.80 -3.51 8.63
N ASN A 102 -8.66 -2.71 9.25
CA ASN A 102 -9.01 -1.39 8.74
C ASN A 102 -7.79 -0.46 8.61
N SER A 103 -6.70 -0.73 9.33
CA SER A 103 -5.55 0.14 9.42
C SER A 103 -4.23 -0.52 9.02
N VAL A 104 -4.22 -1.76 8.53
CA VAL A 104 -2.96 -2.48 8.25
C VAL A 104 -3.02 -3.29 6.95
N ILE A 105 -1.98 -3.10 6.10
CA ILE A 105 -1.66 -3.94 4.94
C ILE A 105 -0.31 -4.61 5.20
N VAL A 106 -0.18 -5.90 4.94
CA VAL A 106 1.06 -6.65 5.13
C VAL A 106 1.58 -7.22 3.81
N GLN A 107 2.89 -7.38 3.70
CA GLN A 107 3.50 -8.09 2.57
C GLN A 107 3.75 -9.57 2.91
N LYS A 108 3.28 -10.48 2.04
CA LYS A 108 3.35 -11.95 2.21
C LYS A 108 4.75 -12.45 2.50
N LYS A 109 5.75 -11.97 1.76
CA LYS A 109 7.13 -12.44 1.87
C LYS A 109 7.76 -12.16 3.24
N HIS A 110 7.25 -11.16 3.97
CA HIS A 110 7.75 -10.76 5.28
C HIS A 110 6.97 -11.40 6.43
N ILE A 111 5.97 -12.23 6.15
CA ILE A 111 5.27 -12.99 7.18
C ILE A 111 6.18 -14.11 7.67
N LYS A 112 6.63 -14.03 8.93
CA LYS A 112 7.53 -15.01 9.56
C LYS A 112 6.78 -16.14 10.25
N LYS A 113 5.69 -15.81 10.96
CA LYS A 113 4.86 -16.80 11.67
C LYS A 113 3.39 -16.41 11.58
N ILE A 114 2.51 -17.40 11.49
CA ILE A 114 1.06 -17.24 11.59
C ILE A 114 0.59 -18.17 12.70
N ARG A 115 -0.19 -17.65 13.64
CA ARG A 115 -0.80 -18.43 14.72
C ARG A 115 -2.30 -18.19 14.75
N PRO A 116 -3.14 -19.23 14.78
CA PRO A 116 -4.54 -19.04 15.12
C PRO A 116 -4.64 -18.59 16.58
N SER A 117 -5.53 -17.66 16.86
CA SER A 117 -5.95 -17.32 18.22
C SER A 117 -7.25 -18.03 18.57
N LEU A 118 -7.49 -18.22 19.87
CA LEU A 118 -8.71 -18.82 20.42
C LEU A 118 -10.00 -18.08 19.99
N SER A 119 -9.89 -16.85 19.50
CA SER A 119 -11.03 -15.97 19.17
C SER A 119 -11.31 -15.84 17.66
N MET A 120 -10.92 -16.85 16.87
CA MET A 120 -11.01 -16.85 15.39
C MET A 120 -10.31 -15.63 14.78
N LYS A 121 -9.14 -15.28 15.31
CA LYS A 121 -8.22 -14.33 14.67
C LYS A 121 -6.97 -15.07 14.24
N PHE A 122 -6.26 -14.54 13.27
CA PHE A 122 -4.85 -14.87 13.08
C PHE A 122 -3.99 -13.81 13.75
N ILE A 123 -2.89 -14.25 14.34
CA ILE A 123 -1.81 -13.38 14.79
C ILE A 123 -0.64 -13.65 13.86
N ILE A 124 -0.17 -12.60 13.21
CA ILE A 124 0.96 -12.63 12.29
C ILE A 124 2.17 -12.06 13.02
N THR A 125 3.32 -12.71 12.91
CA THR A 125 4.62 -12.12 13.25
C THR A 125 5.35 -11.81 11.96
N MET A 126 5.73 -10.55 11.77
CA MET A 126 6.50 -10.06 10.64
C MET A 126 8.00 -10.38 10.82
N SER A 127 8.80 -10.20 9.77
CA SER A 127 10.21 -10.67 9.73
C SER A 127 11.14 -9.97 10.72
N GLU A 128 10.86 -8.69 10.98
CA GLU A 128 11.53 -7.79 11.94
C GLU A 128 11.07 -8.00 13.41
N GLY A 129 10.00 -8.78 13.65
CA GLY A 129 9.43 -9.08 14.96
C GLY A 129 8.06 -8.44 15.27
N THR A 130 7.52 -7.55 14.43
CA THR A 130 6.23 -6.89 14.70
C THR A 130 5.09 -7.91 14.72
N VAL A 131 4.18 -7.77 15.67
CA VAL A 131 3.02 -8.66 15.82
C VAL A 131 1.76 -7.92 15.39
N ILE A 132 1.03 -8.50 14.44
CA ILE A 132 -0.15 -7.90 13.80
C ILE A 132 -1.34 -8.85 13.91
N ASP A 133 -2.46 -8.34 14.42
CA ASP A 133 -3.74 -9.05 14.45
C ASP A 133 -4.43 -8.98 13.09
N VAL A 134 -4.89 -10.12 12.58
CA VAL A 134 -5.88 -10.19 11.50
C VAL A 134 -7.27 -10.06 12.12
N THR A 135 -7.97 -8.98 11.80
CA THR A 135 -9.31 -8.76 12.36
C THR A 135 -10.35 -9.66 11.68
N ARG A 136 -11.48 -9.89 12.35
CA ARG A 136 -12.51 -10.84 11.90
C ARG A 136 -12.99 -10.57 10.48
N SER A 137 -13.19 -9.31 10.12
CA SER A 137 -13.65 -8.91 8.77
C SER A 137 -12.65 -9.27 7.67
N TYR A 138 -11.37 -9.40 7.99
CA TYR A 138 -10.29 -9.75 7.04
C TYR A 138 -9.83 -11.21 7.16
N TYR A 139 -10.42 -11.99 8.07
CA TYR A 139 -10.02 -13.38 8.29
C TYR A 139 -10.16 -14.23 7.02
N SER A 140 -11.31 -14.15 6.35
CA SER A 140 -11.61 -14.95 5.15
C SER A 140 -10.73 -14.57 3.96
N SER A 141 -10.53 -13.27 3.71
CA SER A 141 -9.67 -12.78 2.63
C SER A 141 -8.21 -13.13 2.89
N PHE A 142 -7.73 -12.99 4.13
CA PHE A 142 -6.37 -13.37 4.51
C PHE A 142 -6.13 -14.88 4.34
N ARG A 143 -7.10 -15.71 4.74
CA ARG A 143 -7.02 -17.16 4.55
C ARG A 143 -6.90 -17.54 3.07
N SER A 144 -7.74 -16.94 2.23
CA SER A 144 -7.72 -17.11 0.77
C SER A 144 -6.38 -16.65 0.15
N PHE A 145 -5.84 -15.53 0.62
CA PHE A 145 -4.55 -14.99 0.18
C PHE A 145 -3.36 -15.91 0.50
N LEU A 146 -3.44 -16.64 1.61
CA LEU A 146 -2.46 -17.66 1.98
C LEU A 146 -2.65 -18.98 1.22
N GLY A 147 -3.82 -19.22 0.63
CA GLY A 147 -4.16 -20.46 -0.08
C GLY A 147 -4.50 -21.62 0.86
N ILE A 148 -5.07 -21.33 2.04
CA ILE A 148 -5.44 -22.33 3.06
C ILE A 148 -6.92 -22.30 3.43
#